data_AF-A0A537PYB8-F1
#
_entry.id   AF-A0A537PYB8-F1
#
_cell.length_a   1.000
_cell.length_b   1.000
_cell.length_c   1.000
_cell.angle_alpha   90.00
_cell.angle_beta   90.00
_cell.angle_gamma   90.00
#
_symmetry.space_group_name_H-M   'P 1'
#
loop_
_entity.id
_entity.type
_entity.pdbx_description
1 polymer ?
#
loop_
_entity_poly.entity_id
_entity_poly.type
_entity_poly.pdbx_seq_one_letter_code
_entity_poly.pdbx_strand_id
1 'polypeptide(L)' 'MTGIAEWLASIGLSEYAERFRENAIDLSVVRDLTEQDLKDLGVLLGHRRKMLRAIVE' A
#
# COMPACT_ATOMS: atom_id res chain seq x y z
N MET A 1 15.83 -6.81 -3.28
CA MET A 1 14.76 -7.54 -2.56
C MET A 1 14.10 -6.57 -1.58
N THR A 2 13.76 -5.37 -2.05
CA THR A 2 13.18 -4.31 -1.22
C THR A 2 12.36 -3.38 -2.11
N GLY A 3 11.15 -3.79 -2.47
CA GLY A 3 10.21 -2.99 -3.25
C GLY A 3 8.79 -3.01 -2.71
N ILE A 4 7.96 -2.08 -3.19
CA ILE A 4 6.55 -1.98 -2.77
C ILE A 4 5.78 -3.29 -2.95
N ALA A 5 6.09 -4.07 -3.99
CA ALA A 5 5.48 -5.36 -4.25
C ALA A 5 5.78 -6.41 -3.17
N GLU A 6 7.01 -6.46 -2.65
CA GLU A 6 7.39 -7.38 -1.58
C GLU A 6 6.78 -6.97 -0.24
N TRP A 7 6.74 -5.65 0.04
CA TRP A 7 6.05 -5.14 1.23
C TRP A 7 4.56 -5.50 1.20
N LEU A 8 3.87 -5.24 0.08
CA LEU A 8 2.47 -5.62 -0.11
C LEU A 8 2.27 -7.13 0.03
N ALA A 9 3.17 -7.96 -0.52
CA ALA A 9 3.12 -9.41 -0.36
C ALA A 9 3.28 -9.84 1.11
N SER A 10 4.17 -9.18 1.88
CA SER A 10 4.39 -9.49 3.30
C SER A 10 3.14 -9.28 4.17
N ILE A 11 2.27 -8.35 3.76
CA ILE A 11 0.97 -8.11 4.41
C ILE A 11 -0.19 -8.77 3.67
N GLY A 12 0.08 -9.68 2.72
CA GLY A 12 -0.94 -10.42 1.98
C GLY A 12 -1.83 -9.57 1.08
N LEU A 13 -1.30 -8.47 0.54
CA LEU A 13 -1.98 -7.49 -0.31
C LEU A 13 -1.25 -7.30 -1.66
N SER A 14 -0.57 -8.34 -2.15
CA SER A 14 0.21 -8.31 -3.40
C SER A 14 -0.60 -7.92 -4.64
N GLU A 15 -1.93 -8.10 -4.61
CA GLU A 15 -2.85 -7.66 -5.66
C GLU A 15 -2.79 -6.16 -5.97
N TYR A 16 -2.36 -5.33 -5.02
CA TYR A 16 -2.23 -3.89 -5.23
C TYR A 16 -0.88 -3.45 -5.82
N ALA A 17 0.06 -4.37 -6.04
CA ALA A 17 1.42 -4.02 -6.44
C ALA A 17 1.49 -3.30 -7.79
N GLU A 18 0.67 -3.71 -8.76
CA GLU A 18 0.58 -3.03 -10.05
C GLU A 18 0.02 -1.62 -9.90
N ARG A 19 -1.10 -1.49 -9.18
CA ARG A 19 -1.73 -0.20 -8.93
C ARG A 19 -0.80 0.79 -8.22
N PHE A 20 -0.06 0.33 -7.21
CA PHE A 20 0.91 1.18 -6.51
C PHE A 20 2.02 1.63 -7.47
N ARG A 21 2.54 0.72 -8.30
CA ARG A 21 3.55 1.03 -9.31
C ARG A 21 3.07 2.04 -10.36
N GLU A 22 1.85 1.87 -10.87
CA GLU A 22 1.23 2.78 -11.85
C GLU A 22 1.03 4.19 -11.30
N ASN A 23 0.84 4.32 -9.99
CA ASN A 23 0.71 5.60 -9.30
C ASN A 23 2.05 6.12 -8.75
N ALA A 24 3.17 5.55 -9.17
CA ALA A 24 4.53 5.89 -8.71
C ALA A 24 4.69 5.84 -7.17
N ILE A 25 3.95 4.93 -6.51
CA ILE A 25 4.02 4.71 -5.07
C ILE A 25 5.09 3.66 -4.79
N ASP A 26 6.15 4.09 -4.13
CA ASP A 26 7.22 3.24 -3.64
C ASP A 26 7.32 3.29 -2.10
N LEU A 27 8.33 2.64 -1.54
CA LEU A 27 8.53 2.57 -0.09
C LEU A 27 8.87 3.93 0.56
N SER A 28 9.29 4.93 -0.23
CA SER A 28 9.58 6.27 0.28
C SER A 28 8.31 7.07 0.54
N VAL A 29 7.27 6.90 -0.30
CA VAL A 29 6.00 7.63 -0.20
C VAL A 29 4.88 6.82 0.44
N VAL A 30 5.00 5.49 0.53
CA VAL A 30 3.96 4.63 1.13
C VAL A 30 3.62 5.03 2.56
N ARG A 31 4.59 5.58 3.30
CA ARG A 31 4.40 6.01 4.70
C ARG A 31 3.63 7.33 4.82
N ASP A 32 3.56 8.10 3.75
CA ASP A 32 2.84 9.37 3.70
C ASP A 32 1.39 9.18 3.25
N LEU A 33 1.01 7.98 2.78
CA LEU A 33 -0.35 7.69 2.34
C LEU A 33 -1.35 7.78 3.48
N THR A 34 -2.41 8.55 3.24
CA THR A 34 -3.55 8.67 4.14
C THR A 34 -4.62 7.62 3.82
N GLU A 35 -5.61 7.48 4.71
CA GLU A 35 -6.80 6.65 4.42
C GLU A 35 -7.52 7.13 3.15
N GLN A 36 -7.49 8.43 2.86
CA GLN A 36 -8.14 9.03 1.70
C GLN A 36 -7.38 8.70 0.41
N ASP A 37 -6.04 8.77 0.40
CA ASP A 37 -5.24 8.38 -0.77
C ASP A 37 -5.46 6.91 -1.14
N LEU A 38 -5.47 6.03 -0.13
CA LEU A 38 -5.76 4.61 -0.33
C LEU A 38 -7.19 4.38 -0.85
N LYS A 39 -8.15 5.20 -0.42
CA LYS A 39 -9.54 5.14 -0.91
C LYS A 39 -9.62 5.59 -2.37
N ASP A 40 -8.89 6.62 -2.76
CA ASP A 40 -8.86 7.15 -4.13
C ASP A 40 -8.12 6.20 -5.09
N LEU A 41 -7.15 5.45 -4.58
CA LEU A 41 -6.58 4.28 -5.26
C LEU A 41 -7.60 3.13 -5.41
N GLY A 42 -8.75 3.16 -4.76
CA GLY A 42 -9.75 2.08 -4.83
C GLY A 42 -9.39 0.86 -3.96
N VAL A 43 -8.57 1.04 -2.92
CA VAL A 43 -8.29 -0.01 -1.94
C VAL A 43 -9.51 -0.22 -1.05
N LEU A 44 -9.89 -1.48 -0.80
CA LEU A 44 -11.05 -1.82 0.04
C LEU A 44 -10.85 -1.41 1.50
N LEU A 45 -11.91 -1.04 2.22
CA LEU A 45 -11.83 -0.52 3.60
C LEU A 45 -11.00 -1.41 4.54
N GLY A 46 -11.21 -2.74 4.51
CA GLY A 46 -10.43 -3.67 5.33
C GLY A 46 -8.94 -3.69 4.97
N HIS A 47 -8.62 -3.61 3.68
CA HIS A 47 -7.24 -3.57 3.19
C HIS A 47 -6.56 -2.25 3.55
N ARG A 48 -7.27 -1.11 3.47
CA ARG A 48 -6.75 0.20 3.92
C ARG A 48 -6.36 0.16 5.40
N ARG A 49 -7.22 -0.40 6.25
CA ARG A 49 -6.94 -0.56 7.68
C ARG A 49 -5.71 -1.44 7.93
N LYS A 50 -5.52 -2.49 7.13
CA LYS A 50 -4.35 -3.37 7.21
C LYS A 50 -3.06 -2.66 6.78
N MET A 51 -3.08 -1.94 5.67
CA MET A 51 -1.94 -1.16 5.18
C MET A 51 -1.52 -0.08 6.18
N LEU A 52 -2.48 0.71 6.69
CA LEU A 52 -2.18 1.78 7.65
C LEU A 52 -1.59 1.24 8.96
N ARG A 53 -2.01 0.07 9.43
CA ARG A 53 -1.38 -0.59 10.59
C ARG A 53 0.06 -1.01 10.28
N ALA A 54 0.30 -1.60 9.13
CA ALA A 54 1.63 -2.04 8.71
C ALA A 54 2.61 -0.90 8.39
N ILE A 55 2.11 0.32 8.16
CA ILE A 55 2.94 1.53 7.99
C ILE A 55 3.45 2.06 9.34
N VAL A 56 2.69 1.84 10.42
CA VAL A 56 2.94 2.36 11.77
C VAL A 56 3.84 1.43 12.59
N GLU A 57 3.88 0.14 12.30
CA GLU A 57 4.88 -0.81 12.83
C GLU A 57 6.30 -0.55 12.28
#